data_AF-A0A7J3NLH3-F1
#
_entry.id   AF-A0A7J3NLH3-F1
#
_cell.length_a   1.000
_cell.length_b   1.000
_cell.length_c   1.000
_cell.angle_alpha   90.00
_cell.angle_beta   90.00
_cell.angle_gamma   90.00
#
_symmetry.space_group_name_H-M   'P 1'
#
loop_
_entity.id
_entity.type
_entity.pdbx_description
1 polymer ?
#
loop_
_entity_poly.entity_id
_entity_poly.type
_entity_poly.pdbx_seq_one_letter_code
_entity_poly.pdbx_strand_id
1 'polypeptide(L)'
;MCASFLSEQLGRVSRLLRSGIRGQVREYSEKLGATSELYGFLSNLIYSKPSFARARETACTFFGSDKVHFAAIDGTEYSQVFFDMVLFFGGAYASTGTLEFHDDAPPSVSYDSRILREGCGISSCIPLFLNQVAEVDQTFFTEESGLSRPLADEEVINNSRIANWIMTFAEFYLAYLFASRSPDTKIILMDRSLSNTHSSVLYDTSRRKLWKMCAILGFEVDGTPIDEEDLILARHRVVNAELNLPPPRGDYLKSSIVFLLERSDAPLTPRQLCDVLGVRGKGEERVKHYLKTLAVKGVLVEKRGRYHVAERYKDSWSRVRRVVEKIGERLFMEDVGEEDENKMWIDVGGDRRILTTLDLAFLTLFAQHMAMEDCWKNRKLLVGVTKDTYARDFKNHVIPICQRIQVFNDAPSQETLSSLPNTDRMLLQSFSIEFWEDVRPPWSLIEYDSIFPTIIPDRDRGVNYVLGARKNKTAIERLFLRTYVQLAEGKHDPLLRSNVLLVDRLVYHEFDLRHETTLPLINVYSGCEEPLEVIMYRDRKAENPIQNMLLCILASMTTSSIPEAFGHNKPLFIADKAAKWHYSLFKRVIDSMKNWVANNREVKRFIFYMSSFRDKRSEFEQARTK
;
A
#
# COMPACT_ATOMS: atom_id res chain seq x y z
N MET A 1 -45.34 30.32 -27.35
CA MET A 1 -44.22 29.37 -27.53
C MET A 1 -44.28 28.36 -26.41
N CYS A 2 -44.77 27.14 -26.68
CA CYS A 2 -44.71 26.05 -25.70
C CYS A 2 -43.26 25.58 -25.58
N ALA A 3 -42.73 25.54 -24.36
CA ALA A 3 -41.43 24.93 -24.10
C ALA A 3 -41.46 23.48 -24.59
N SER A 4 -40.41 23.05 -25.30
CA SER A 4 -40.32 21.67 -25.78
C SER A 4 -40.30 20.71 -24.59
N PHE A 5 -40.86 19.51 -24.76
CA PHE A 5 -40.84 18.43 -23.75
C PHE A 5 -39.43 18.19 -23.17
N LEU A 6 -38.40 18.35 -24.00
CA LEU A 6 -36.99 18.25 -23.60
C LEU A 6 -36.58 19.34 -22.60
N SER A 7 -37.04 20.58 -22.81
CA SER A 7 -36.78 21.70 -21.90
C SER A 7 -37.45 21.49 -20.53
N GLU A 8 -38.64 20.87 -20.51
CA GLU A 8 -39.35 20.57 -19.27
C GLU A 8 -38.67 19.44 -18.48
N GLN A 9 -38.22 18.38 -19.17
CA GLN A 9 -37.44 17.29 -18.56
C GLN A 9 -36.09 17.79 -18.01
N LEU A 10 -35.36 18.63 -18.74
CA LEU A 10 -34.13 19.25 -18.24
C LEU A 10 -34.39 20.13 -17.02
N GLY A 11 -35.49 20.88 -17.00
CA GLY A 11 -35.91 21.66 -15.84
C GLY A 11 -36.22 20.78 -14.62
N ARG A 12 -36.87 19.63 -14.82
CA ARG A 12 -37.12 18.65 -13.76
C ARG A 12 -35.83 18.04 -13.21
N VAL A 13 -34.92 17.61 -14.09
CA VAL A 13 -33.60 17.05 -13.70
C VAL A 13 -32.81 18.08 -12.90
N SER A 14 -32.77 19.33 -13.34
CA SER A 14 -32.09 20.43 -12.62
C SER A 14 -32.68 20.65 -11.22
N ARG A 15 -34.01 20.64 -11.08
CA ARG A 15 -34.68 20.77 -9.77
C ARG A 15 -34.39 19.57 -8.85
N LEU A 16 -34.46 18.35 -9.38
CA LEU A 16 -34.13 17.13 -8.63
C LEU A 16 -32.69 17.16 -8.15
N LEU A 17 -31.74 17.53 -9.02
CA LEU A 17 -30.32 17.64 -8.68
C LEU A 17 -30.09 18.69 -7.59
N ARG A 18 -30.67 19.89 -7.73
CA ARG A 18 -30.56 20.96 -6.71
C ARG A 18 -31.16 20.54 -5.37
N SER A 19 -32.33 19.89 -5.39
CA SER A 19 -32.99 19.39 -4.17
C SER A 19 -32.15 18.31 -3.49
N GLY A 20 -31.65 17.35 -4.27
CA GLY A 20 -30.78 16.28 -3.78
C GLY A 20 -29.49 16.82 -3.16
N ILE A 21 -28.81 17.76 -3.83
CA ILE A 21 -27.59 18.40 -3.31
C ILE A 21 -27.90 19.16 -2.01
N ARG A 22 -28.97 19.96 -1.95
CA ARG A 22 -29.36 20.68 -0.73
C ARG A 22 -29.68 19.73 0.41
N GLY A 23 -30.39 18.64 0.14
CA GLY A 23 -30.68 17.59 1.12
C GLY A 23 -29.40 16.98 1.69
N GLN A 24 -28.45 16.62 0.81
CA GLN A 24 -27.15 16.08 1.23
C GLN A 24 -26.35 17.10 2.06
N VAL A 25 -26.26 18.36 1.63
CA VAL A 25 -25.54 19.41 2.39
C VAL A 25 -26.15 19.60 3.78
N ARG A 26 -27.49 19.60 3.90
CA ARG A 26 -28.17 19.71 5.19
C ARG A 26 -27.88 18.52 6.10
N GLU A 27 -28.02 17.30 5.59
CA GLU A 27 -27.71 16.07 6.33
C GLU A 27 -26.26 16.10 6.83
N TYR A 28 -25.30 16.46 5.97
CA TYR A 28 -23.92 16.56 6.40
C TYR A 28 -23.72 17.65 7.46
N SER A 29 -24.36 18.82 7.31
CA SER A 29 -24.27 19.90 8.30
C SER A 29 -24.80 19.47 9.68
N GLU A 30 -25.88 18.69 9.73
CA GLU A 30 -26.40 18.11 10.98
C GLU A 30 -25.38 17.14 11.60
N LYS A 31 -24.75 16.28 10.79
CA LYS A 31 -23.68 15.37 11.26
C LYS A 31 -22.44 16.13 11.76
N LEU A 32 -22.12 17.28 11.19
CA LEU A 32 -21.03 18.15 11.68
C LEU A 32 -21.35 18.68 13.08
N GLY A 33 -22.56 19.19 13.32
CA GLY A 33 -22.96 19.73 14.62
C GLY A 33 -22.92 18.70 15.76
N ALA A 34 -23.19 17.43 15.46
CA ALA A 34 -23.10 16.33 16.43
C ALA A 34 -21.68 16.04 16.94
N THR A 35 -20.63 16.59 16.31
CA THR A 35 -19.24 16.39 16.77
C THR A 35 -18.91 17.13 18.06
N SER A 36 -19.73 18.10 18.46
CA SER A 36 -19.55 18.89 19.69
C SER A 36 -19.54 18.02 20.96
N GLU A 37 -20.37 16.98 20.99
CA GLU A 37 -20.47 16.04 22.12
C GLU A 37 -19.21 15.18 22.29
N LEU A 38 -18.32 15.15 21.30
CA LEU A 38 -17.11 14.33 21.32
C LEU A 38 -15.90 15.01 21.96
N TYR A 39 -16.01 16.28 22.39
CA TYR A 39 -14.88 17.04 22.90
C TYR A 39 -14.09 16.31 23.98
N GLY A 40 -14.76 15.83 25.03
CA GLY A 40 -14.11 15.15 26.14
C GLY A 40 -13.37 13.87 25.73
N PHE A 41 -13.87 13.18 24.71
CA PHE A 41 -13.25 11.96 24.20
C PHE A 41 -12.10 12.27 23.23
N LEU A 42 -12.37 12.98 22.13
CA LEU A 42 -11.39 13.20 21.06
C LEU A 42 -10.24 14.14 21.47
N SER A 43 -10.48 15.11 22.35
CA SER A 43 -9.40 15.99 22.84
C SER A 43 -8.30 15.23 23.60
N ASN A 44 -8.65 14.10 24.23
CA ASN A 44 -7.71 13.21 24.90
C ASN A 44 -6.92 12.33 23.92
N LEU A 45 -7.41 12.17 22.69
CA LEU A 45 -6.78 11.34 21.66
C LEU A 45 -5.98 12.15 20.64
N ILE A 46 -6.09 13.48 20.66
CA ILE A 46 -5.34 14.36 19.78
C ILE A 46 -4.07 14.84 20.48
N TYR A 47 -2.94 14.49 19.87
CA TYR A 47 -1.63 15.01 20.19
C TYR A 47 -1.35 16.27 19.37
N SER A 48 -0.99 17.36 20.05
CA SER A 48 -0.66 18.65 19.44
C SER A 48 0.57 19.25 20.11
N LYS A 49 1.16 20.28 19.48
CA LYS A 49 2.38 20.96 19.95
C LYS A 49 3.57 19.99 20.09
N PRO A 50 4.04 19.42 18.96
CA PRO A 50 5.18 18.51 19.01
C PRO A 50 6.45 19.23 19.50
N SER A 51 7.32 18.50 20.19
CA SER A 51 8.58 18.99 20.74
C SER A 51 9.73 18.79 19.75
N PHE A 52 10.38 19.89 19.35
CA PHE A 52 11.52 19.87 18.44
C PHE A 52 12.77 19.24 19.07
N ALA A 53 13.13 19.62 20.29
CA ALA A 53 14.20 18.98 21.06
C ALA A 53 14.04 17.46 21.16
N ARG A 54 12.83 16.97 21.52
CA ARG A 54 12.57 15.52 21.57
C ARG A 54 12.61 14.87 20.18
N ALA A 55 12.17 15.58 19.14
CA ALA A 55 12.26 15.08 17.77
C ALA A 55 13.72 14.93 17.33
N ARG A 56 14.59 15.89 17.68
CA ARG A 56 16.03 15.82 17.43
C ARG A 56 16.70 14.68 18.20
N GLU A 57 16.40 14.54 19.50
CA GLU A 57 16.89 13.43 20.32
C GLU A 57 16.48 12.07 19.73
N THR A 58 15.21 11.94 19.33
CA THR A 58 14.70 10.73 18.68
C THR A 58 15.41 10.49 17.35
N ALA A 59 15.64 11.54 16.54
CA ALA A 59 16.36 11.43 15.27
C ALA A 59 17.81 10.97 15.47
N CYS A 60 18.54 11.55 16.42
CA CYS A 60 19.89 11.11 16.78
C CYS A 60 19.93 9.65 17.23
N THR A 61 18.94 9.22 18.02
CA THR A 61 18.87 7.84 18.52
C THR A 61 18.49 6.84 17.43
N PHE A 62 17.50 7.20 16.62
CA PHE A 62 16.93 6.33 15.60
C PHE A 62 17.77 6.30 14.32
N PHE A 63 18.06 7.45 13.74
CA PHE A 63 18.82 7.57 12.49
C PHE A 63 20.34 7.55 12.69
N GLY A 64 20.81 7.84 13.91
CA GLY A 64 22.23 8.05 14.20
C GLY A 64 22.74 9.46 13.86
N SER A 65 21.85 10.38 13.47
CA SER A 65 22.19 11.73 13.01
C SER A 65 20.98 12.67 13.16
N ASP A 66 21.24 13.95 13.45
CA ASP A 66 20.25 15.03 13.36
C ASP A 66 20.17 15.64 11.96
N LYS A 67 20.93 15.13 11.00
CA LYS A 67 20.84 15.48 9.58
C LYS A 67 20.75 14.24 8.71
N VAL A 68 19.70 14.14 7.92
CA VAL A 68 19.39 12.96 7.11
C VAL A 68 18.87 13.34 5.73
N HIS A 69 19.00 12.42 4.77
CA HIS A 69 18.34 12.57 3.47
C HIS A 69 16.95 11.93 3.49
N PHE A 70 16.02 12.50 2.72
CA PHE A 70 14.70 11.93 2.48
C PHE A 70 14.49 11.65 0.99
N ALA A 71 13.58 10.72 0.71
CA ALA A 71 13.03 10.48 -0.62
C ALA A 71 11.50 10.37 -0.51
N ALA A 72 10.78 11.13 -1.33
CA ALA A 72 9.33 11.10 -1.41
C ALA A 72 8.92 10.62 -2.80
N ILE A 73 8.20 9.51 -2.88
CA ILE A 73 7.93 8.77 -4.11
C ILE A 73 6.46 8.90 -4.49
N ASP A 74 6.21 9.19 -5.76
CA ASP A 74 4.88 9.13 -6.37
C ASP A 74 4.95 8.51 -7.77
N GLY A 75 3.84 7.91 -8.19
CA GLY A 75 3.70 7.18 -9.45
C GLY A 75 2.93 7.96 -10.51
N THR A 76 3.15 7.59 -11.78
CA THR A 76 2.21 7.92 -12.85
C THR A 76 2.03 6.73 -13.77
N GLU A 77 0.81 6.60 -14.28
CA GLU A 77 0.43 5.59 -15.25
C GLU A 77 -0.26 6.24 -16.45
N TYR A 78 -0.20 5.56 -17.58
CA TYR A 78 -0.95 5.93 -18.77
C TYR A 78 -1.23 4.71 -19.61
N SER A 79 -2.42 4.63 -20.20
CA SER A 79 -2.71 3.68 -21.26
C SER A 79 -3.39 4.37 -22.41
N GLN A 80 -3.05 3.95 -23.63
CA GLN A 80 -3.65 4.50 -24.83
C GLN A 80 -3.81 3.41 -25.87
N VAL A 81 -5.04 3.25 -26.37
CA VAL A 81 -5.30 2.42 -27.54
C VAL A 81 -4.78 3.15 -28.79
N PHE A 82 -4.17 2.37 -29.66
CA PHE A 82 -3.61 2.80 -30.92
C PHE A 82 -3.72 1.66 -31.94
N PHE A 83 -4.70 1.78 -32.83
CA PHE A 83 -5.12 0.68 -33.70
C PHE A 83 -5.40 -0.59 -32.87
N ASP A 84 -4.89 -1.75 -33.28
CA ASP A 84 -5.01 -3.02 -32.55
C ASP A 84 -3.94 -3.21 -31.47
N MET A 85 -3.27 -2.13 -31.06
CA MET A 85 -2.31 -2.13 -29.96
C MET A 85 -2.80 -1.26 -28.81
N VAL A 86 -2.40 -1.61 -27.61
CA VAL A 86 -2.52 -0.79 -26.41
C VAL A 86 -1.12 -0.53 -25.90
N LEU A 87 -0.81 0.75 -25.73
CA LEU A 87 0.43 1.16 -25.10
C LEU A 87 0.18 1.36 -23.61
N PHE A 88 0.97 0.69 -22.79
CA PHE A 88 0.97 0.85 -21.34
C PHE A 88 2.23 1.58 -20.89
N PHE A 89 2.06 2.54 -20.01
CA PHE A 89 3.14 3.26 -19.37
C PHE A 89 2.90 3.26 -17.87
N GLY A 90 3.96 2.97 -17.12
CA GLY A 90 3.96 3.08 -15.67
C GLY A 90 5.36 3.46 -15.20
N GLY A 91 5.42 4.35 -14.23
CA GLY A 91 6.69 4.77 -13.63
C GLY A 91 6.50 5.42 -12.27
N ALA A 92 7.61 5.56 -11.55
CA ALA A 92 7.67 6.19 -10.25
C ALA A 92 8.82 7.20 -10.21
N TYR A 93 8.61 8.31 -9.51
CA TYR A 93 9.55 9.42 -9.45
C TYR A 93 9.67 9.90 -8.01
N ALA A 94 10.88 10.34 -7.64
CA ALA A 94 11.19 10.76 -6.29
C ALA A 94 11.60 12.23 -6.21
N SER A 95 11.05 12.94 -5.23
CA SER A 95 11.62 14.18 -4.70
C SER A 95 12.57 13.84 -3.56
N THR A 96 13.82 14.28 -3.67
CA THR A 96 14.85 14.08 -2.65
C THR A 96 15.28 15.41 -2.02
N GLY A 97 15.96 15.31 -0.88
CA GLY A 97 16.56 16.45 -0.21
C GLY A 97 17.11 16.07 1.16
N THR A 98 17.44 17.09 1.96
CA THR A 98 17.97 16.94 3.31
C THR A 98 17.03 17.55 4.34
N LEU A 99 16.95 16.90 5.49
CA LEU A 99 16.27 17.37 6.69
C LEU A 99 17.29 17.50 7.82
N GLU A 100 17.29 18.64 8.51
CA GLU A 100 18.16 18.90 9.66
C GLU A 100 17.31 19.32 10.86
N PHE A 101 17.46 18.61 11.97
CA PHE A 101 16.70 18.80 13.20
C PHE A 101 17.38 19.82 14.12
N HIS A 102 16.56 20.62 14.82
CA HIS A 102 17.01 21.67 15.74
C HIS A 102 16.30 21.53 17.09
N ASP A 103 16.89 22.06 18.16
CA ASP A 103 16.30 21.96 19.51
C ASP A 103 15.10 22.91 19.70
N ASP A 104 15.23 24.15 19.21
CA ASP A 104 14.28 25.25 19.48
C ASP A 104 13.47 25.69 18.26
N ALA A 105 13.63 25.00 17.12
CA ALA A 105 12.98 25.37 15.87
C ALA A 105 12.50 24.14 15.09
N PRO A 106 11.48 24.28 14.21
CA PRO A 106 11.11 23.22 13.29
C PRO A 106 12.32 22.77 12.46
N PRO A 107 12.37 21.48 12.06
CA PRO A 107 13.42 21.00 11.16
C PRO A 107 13.54 21.84 9.90
N SER A 108 14.77 22.12 9.46
CA SER A 108 15.02 22.82 8.20
C SER A 108 15.06 21.83 7.03
N VAL A 109 14.27 22.11 5.99
CA VAL A 109 14.16 21.26 4.80
C VAL A 109 14.84 21.92 3.60
N SER A 110 15.78 21.22 2.97
CA SER A 110 16.36 21.62 1.68
C SER A 110 16.00 20.58 0.62
N TYR A 111 15.63 21.03 -0.57
CA TYR A 111 15.22 20.17 -1.68
C TYR A 111 16.31 20.16 -2.75
N ASP A 112 16.54 18.99 -3.34
CA ASP A 112 17.53 18.88 -4.41
C ASP A 112 17.02 19.60 -5.68
N SER A 113 17.86 20.47 -6.23
CA SER A 113 17.48 21.38 -7.34
C SER A 113 17.42 20.70 -8.71
N ARG A 114 17.84 19.43 -8.78
CA ARG A 114 18.06 18.71 -10.04
C ARG A 114 17.09 17.56 -10.28
N ILE A 115 16.03 17.42 -9.48
CA ILE A 115 15.04 16.33 -9.57
C ILE A 115 14.50 16.13 -11.01
N LEU A 116 14.21 17.21 -11.74
CA LEU A 116 13.69 17.14 -13.13
C LEU A 116 14.77 16.83 -14.19
N ARG A 117 16.06 16.96 -13.88
CA ARG A 117 17.19 16.74 -14.80
C ARG A 117 18.00 15.49 -14.50
N GLU A 118 18.07 15.06 -13.26
CA GLU A 118 18.88 13.92 -12.79
C GLU A 118 18.13 12.59 -12.74
N GLY A 119 16.82 12.57 -13.02
CA GLY A 119 16.10 11.32 -13.23
C GLY A 119 16.05 10.42 -12.00
N CYS A 120 15.71 10.95 -10.82
CA CYS A 120 15.41 10.15 -9.62
C CYS A 120 14.08 9.40 -9.78
N GLY A 121 13.91 8.66 -10.86
CA GLY A 121 12.69 7.96 -11.20
C GLY A 121 12.96 6.85 -12.20
N ILE A 122 12.00 5.94 -12.29
CA ILE A 122 12.05 4.76 -13.12
C ILE A 122 10.75 4.63 -13.89
N SER A 123 10.80 4.13 -15.13
CA SER A 123 9.59 3.99 -15.94
C SER A 123 9.74 2.90 -16.99
N SER A 124 8.61 2.36 -17.41
CA SER A 124 8.51 1.40 -18.50
C SER A 124 7.41 1.79 -19.47
N CYS A 125 7.61 1.47 -20.75
CA CYS A 125 6.63 1.67 -21.80
C CYS A 125 6.50 0.38 -22.61
N ILE A 126 5.31 -0.22 -22.59
CA ILE A 126 5.06 -1.58 -23.03
C ILE A 126 3.93 -1.56 -24.07
N PRO A 127 4.25 -1.75 -25.36
CA PRO A 127 3.25 -1.97 -26.40
C PRO A 127 2.77 -3.44 -26.38
N LEU A 128 1.45 -3.64 -26.37
CA LEU A 128 0.81 -4.96 -26.50
C LEU A 128 -0.26 -4.94 -27.59
N PHE A 129 -0.40 -6.02 -28.35
CA PHE A 129 -1.58 -6.19 -29.19
C PHE A 129 -2.83 -6.47 -28.33
N LEU A 130 -4.02 -6.10 -28.80
CA LEU A 130 -5.28 -6.30 -28.07
C LEU A 130 -5.51 -7.76 -27.68
N ASN A 131 -5.10 -8.72 -28.51
CA ASN A 131 -5.18 -10.14 -28.18
C ASN A 131 -4.22 -10.54 -27.04
N GLN A 132 -3.03 -9.93 -26.95
CA GLN A 132 -2.07 -10.15 -25.87
C GLN A 132 -2.52 -9.53 -24.55
N VAL A 133 -3.34 -8.47 -24.59
CA VAL A 133 -3.92 -7.89 -23.37
C VAL A 133 -4.73 -8.94 -22.61
N ALA A 134 -5.47 -9.80 -23.32
CA ALA A 134 -6.23 -10.90 -22.71
C ALA A 134 -5.32 -11.98 -22.09
N GLU A 135 -4.09 -12.15 -22.58
CA GLU A 135 -3.10 -13.06 -22.00
C GLU A 135 -2.47 -12.48 -20.72
N VAL A 136 -2.31 -11.15 -20.66
CA VAL A 136 -1.68 -10.44 -19.54
C VAL A 136 -2.67 -10.14 -18.40
N ASP A 137 -3.89 -9.69 -18.71
CA ASP A 137 -4.87 -9.32 -17.69
C ASP A 137 -5.75 -10.49 -17.25
N GLN A 138 -5.54 -10.89 -16.00
CA GLN A 138 -6.19 -12.05 -15.43
C GLN A 138 -7.71 -11.93 -15.23
N THR A 139 -8.31 -10.75 -15.34
CA THR A 139 -9.79 -10.61 -15.26
C THR A 139 -10.52 -11.27 -16.43
N PHE A 140 -9.84 -11.48 -17.56
CA PHE A 140 -10.45 -12.11 -18.73
C PHE A 140 -10.54 -13.63 -18.63
N PHE A 141 -9.96 -14.24 -17.59
CA PHE A 141 -10.02 -15.69 -17.37
C PHE A 141 -11.20 -16.05 -16.47
N THR A 142 -12.01 -17.01 -16.92
CA THR A 142 -13.11 -17.57 -16.14
C THR A 142 -12.65 -18.71 -15.22
N GLU A 143 -13.16 -18.76 -13.99
CA GLU A 143 -12.79 -19.75 -12.97
C GLU A 143 -13.12 -21.21 -13.35
N GLU A 144 -14.01 -21.43 -14.33
CA GLU A 144 -14.58 -22.76 -14.64
C GLU A 144 -14.01 -23.46 -15.87
N SER A 145 -13.33 -22.77 -16.80
CA SER A 145 -12.97 -23.41 -18.08
C SER A 145 -11.63 -23.00 -18.70
N GLY A 146 -10.90 -22.03 -18.13
CA GLY A 146 -9.64 -21.57 -18.73
C GLY A 146 -9.82 -20.90 -20.11
N LEU A 147 -11.06 -20.65 -20.52
CA LEU A 147 -11.40 -19.90 -21.73
C LEU A 147 -11.49 -18.41 -21.39
N SER A 148 -10.85 -17.60 -22.23
CA SER A 148 -10.94 -16.14 -22.22
C SER A 148 -12.38 -15.72 -22.56
N ARG A 149 -12.97 -14.80 -21.77
CA ARG A 149 -14.24 -14.18 -22.16
C ARG A 149 -14.09 -13.49 -23.54
N PRO A 150 -15.06 -13.62 -24.46
CA PRO A 150 -15.05 -12.82 -25.68
C PRO A 150 -15.08 -11.35 -25.28
N LEU A 151 -14.11 -10.58 -25.77
CA LEU A 151 -13.98 -9.15 -25.49
C LEU A 151 -15.17 -8.40 -26.12
N ALA A 152 -15.93 -7.66 -25.31
CA ALA A 152 -16.67 -6.52 -25.85
C ALA A 152 -15.70 -5.35 -25.97
N ASP A 153 -15.69 -4.64 -27.11
CA ASP A 153 -14.78 -3.50 -27.38
C ASP A 153 -14.76 -2.46 -26.24
N GLU A 154 -15.87 -2.28 -25.51
CA GLU A 154 -16.00 -1.34 -24.39
C GLU A 154 -15.30 -1.80 -23.09
N GLU A 155 -15.10 -3.10 -22.89
CA GLU A 155 -14.41 -3.64 -21.69
C GLU A 155 -12.89 -3.62 -21.85
N VAL A 156 -12.37 -3.69 -23.09
CA VAL A 156 -10.94 -3.54 -23.41
C VAL A 156 -10.46 -2.10 -23.22
N ILE A 157 -11.37 -1.13 -23.09
CA ILE A 157 -11.02 0.28 -22.92
C ILE A 157 -10.72 0.62 -21.44
N ASN A 158 -11.04 -0.26 -20.48
CA ASN A 158 -10.71 -0.06 -19.07
C ASN A 158 -9.41 -0.81 -18.66
N ASN A 159 -8.42 -0.91 -19.55
CA ASN A 159 -7.11 -1.52 -19.27
C ASN A 159 -6.20 -0.66 -18.35
N SER A 160 -6.78 0.08 -17.41
CA SER A 160 -6.05 0.82 -16.37
C SER A 160 -5.21 -0.12 -15.50
N ARG A 161 -5.62 -1.40 -15.37
CA ARG A 161 -5.02 -2.34 -14.44
C ARG A 161 -3.57 -2.73 -14.74
N ILE A 162 -3.21 -2.97 -16.00
CA ILE A 162 -1.82 -3.33 -16.37
C ILE A 162 -0.89 -2.15 -16.07
N ALA A 163 -1.24 -0.95 -16.55
CA ALA A 163 -0.48 0.27 -16.28
C ALA A 163 -0.36 0.54 -14.77
N ASN A 164 -1.44 0.32 -14.01
CA ASN A 164 -1.46 0.47 -12.57
C ASN A 164 -0.55 -0.51 -11.84
N TRP A 165 -0.49 -1.77 -12.27
CA TRP A 165 0.45 -2.73 -11.69
C TRP A 165 1.91 -2.39 -12.03
N ILE A 166 2.20 -1.91 -13.25
CA ILE A 166 3.55 -1.46 -13.62
C ILE A 166 3.95 -0.27 -12.74
N MET A 167 3.09 0.74 -12.60
CA MET A 167 3.33 1.90 -11.74
C MET A 167 3.50 1.50 -10.27
N THR A 168 2.60 0.67 -9.75
CA THR A 168 2.64 0.20 -8.36
C THR A 168 3.90 -0.61 -8.08
N PHE A 169 4.33 -1.46 -9.01
CA PHE A 169 5.61 -2.14 -8.90
C PHE A 169 6.79 -1.16 -8.94
N ALA A 170 6.77 -0.18 -9.85
CA ALA A 170 7.79 0.86 -9.93
C ALA A 170 7.92 1.64 -8.60
N GLU A 171 6.81 2.02 -7.95
CA GLU A 171 6.86 2.76 -6.69
C GLU A 171 7.52 1.97 -5.55
N PHE A 172 7.15 0.70 -5.36
CA PHE A 172 7.77 -0.13 -4.32
C PHE A 172 9.18 -0.58 -4.68
N TYR A 173 9.47 -0.80 -5.95
CA TYR A 173 10.82 -1.10 -6.41
C TYR A 173 11.74 0.10 -6.19
N LEU A 174 11.29 1.32 -6.48
CA LEU A 174 12.04 2.54 -6.17
C LEU A 174 12.22 2.74 -4.66
N ALA A 175 11.19 2.47 -3.85
CA ALA A 175 11.31 2.49 -2.40
C ALA A 175 12.34 1.47 -1.89
N TYR A 176 12.36 0.27 -2.47
CA TYR A 176 13.39 -0.75 -2.20
C TYR A 176 14.80 -0.23 -2.56
N LEU A 177 14.98 0.42 -3.70
CA LEU A 177 16.29 0.97 -4.10
C LEU A 177 16.76 2.04 -3.10
N PHE A 178 15.89 2.95 -2.66
CA PHE A 178 16.24 3.90 -1.60
C PHE A 178 16.49 3.22 -0.25
N ALA A 179 15.77 2.15 0.07
CA ALA A 179 15.96 1.40 1.30
C ALA A 179 17.30 0.63 1.33
N SER A 180 17.74 0.08 0.19
CA SER A 180 18.90 -0.81 0.10
C SER A 180 20.18 -0.14 -0.42
N ARG A 181 20.09 0.71 -1.45
CA ARG A 181 21.24 1.27 -2.18
C ARG A 181 21.63 2.69 -1.76
N SER A 182 20.81 3.38 -0.97
CA SER A 182 21.06 4.76 -0.52
C SER A 182 21.23 4.86 1.01
N PRO A 183 22.43 4.66 1.58
CA PRO A 183 22.63 4.61 3.04
C PRO A 183 22.19 5.86 3.79
N ASP A 184 22.35 7.03 3.17
CA ASP A 184 22.08 8.34 3.75
C ASP A 184 20.59 8.72 3.73
N THR A 185 19.80 8.07 2.86
CA THR A 185 18.34 8.24 2.82
C THR A 185 17.74 7.51 4.01
N LYS A 186 17.35 8.26 5.04
CA LYS A 186 16.76 7.71 6.27
C LYS A 186 15.24 7.85 6.33
N ILE A 187 14.63 8.64 5.47
CA ILE A 187 13.18 8.84 5.42
C ILE A 187 12.69 8.53 4.02
N ILE A 188 11.72 7.62 3.89
CA ILE A 188 11.06 7.26 2.64
C ILE A 188 9.56 7.55 2.80
N LEU A 189 9.05 8.50 2.02
CA LEU A 189 7.63 8.85 1.97
C LEU A 189 7.01 8.27 0.70
N MET A 190 5.80 7.71 0.80
CA MET A 190 5.03 7.20 -0.34
C MET A 190 3.63 7.84 -0.36
N ASP A 191 3.12 8.22 -1.53
CA ASP A 191 1.77 8.80 -1.68
C ASP A 191 0.65 7.72 -1.68
N ARG A 192 0.70 6.81 -0.70
CA ARG A 192 -0.24 5.69 -0.54
C ARG A 192 -0.27 5.20 0.90
N SER A 193 -1.27 4.39 1.26
CA SER A 193 -1.31 3.67 2.54
C SER A 193 -0.58 2.33 2.42
N LEU A 194 0.54 2.18 3.12
CA LEU A 194 1.38 0.97 3.10
C LEU A 194 0.59 -0.26 3.57
N SER A 195 -0.20 -0.08 4.63
CA SER A 195 -0.99 -1.16 5.27
C SER A 195 -2.14 -1.64 4.38
N ASN A 196 -2.88 -0.72 3.77
CA ASN A 196 -3.97 -1.06 2.83
C ASN A 196 -3.40 -1.74 1.59
N THR A 197 -2.32 -1.21 1.02
CA THR A 197 -1.70 -1.80 -0.17
C THR A 197 -1.16 -3.19 0.11
N HIS A 198 -0.47 -3.40 1.24
CA HIS A 198 0.01 -4.74 1.64
C HIS A 198 -1.13 -5.75 1.72
N SER A 199 -2.24 -5.38 2.38
CA SER A 199 -3.42 -6.23 2.51
C SER A 199 -4.07 -6.53 1.15
N SER A 200 -4.15 -5.54 0.26
CA SER A 200 -4.71 -5.69 -1.09
C SER A 200 -3.86 -6.64 -1.95
N VAL A 201 -2.55 -6.44 -1.99
CA VAL A 201 -1.65 -7.26 -2.82
C VAL A 201 -1.56 -8.70 -2.26
N LEU A 202 -1.60 -8.87 -0.94
CA LEU A 202 -1.77 -10.19 -0.32
C LEU A 202 -3.06 -10.88 -0.77
N TYR A 203 -4.17 -10.15 -0.89
CA TYR A 203 -5.42 -10.70 -1.39
C TYR A 203 -5.32 -11.06 -2.87
N ASP A 204 -4.78 -10.19 -3.72
CA ASP A 204 -4.65 -10.43 -5.16
C ASP A 204 -3.79 -11.67 -5.46
N THR A 205 -2.69 -11.83 -4.73
CA THR A 205 -1.83 -13.00 -4.87
C THR A 205 -2.50 -14.29 -4.34
N SER A 206 -3.56 -14.23 -3.52
CA SER A 206 -4.19 -15.39 -2.81
C SER A 206 -4.83 -16.45 -3.71
N ARG A 207 -5.06 -16.13 -4.98
CA ARG A 207 -5.80 -16.98 -5.92
C ARG A 207 -4.93 -18.10 -6.50
N ARG A 208 -4.61 -19.11 -5.69
CA ARG A 208 -3.68 -20.20 -6.05
C ARG A 208 -3.98 -20.91 -7.38
N LYS A 209 -5.25 -21.05 -7.76
CA LYS A 209 -5.66 -21.65 -9.04
C LYS A 209 -5.11 -20.91 -10.27
N LEU A 210 -4.82 -19.62 -10.15
CA LEU A 210 -4.32 -18.76 -11.23
C LEU A 210 -2.79 -18.79 -11.34
N TRP A 211 -2.08 -19.35 -10.36
CA TRP A 211 -0.61 -19.28 -10.32
C TRP A 211 0.06 -20.04 -11.44
N LYS A 212 -0.57 -21.09 -11.98
CA LYS A 212 -0.08 -21.82 -13.16
C LYS A 212 0.15 -20.92 -14.39
N MET A 213 -0.43 -19.71 -14.39
CA MET A 213 -0.29 -18.71 -15.46
C MET A 213 0.83 -17.70 -15.16
N CYS A 214 1.41 -17.71 -13.95
CA CYS A 214 2.52 -16.83 -13.61
C CYS A 214 3.74 -17.19 -14.45
N ALA A 215 4.25 -16.22 -15.19
CA ALA A 215 5.48 -16.38 -15.94
C ALA A 215 6.69 -16.54 -15.00
N ILE A 216 6.67 -15.99 -13.79
CA ILE A 216 7.80 -16.12 -12.84
C ILE A 216 7.99 -17.57 -12.32
N LEU A 217 7.00 -18.46 -12.48
CA LEU A 217 7.16 -19.87 -12.13
C LEU A 217 8.00 -20.58 -13.19
N GLY A 218 9.09 -21.20 -12.74
CA GLY A 218 10.13 -21.78 -13.59
C GLY A 218 11.25 -20.81 -13.94
N PHE A 219 11.10 -19.50 -13.64
CA PHE A 219 12.14 -18.52 -13.91
C PHE A 219 13.41 -18.88 -13.13
N GLU A 220 14.54 -18.99 -13.82
CA GLU A 220 15.77 -19.52 -13.26
C GLU A 220 16.65 -18.41 -12.68
N VAL A 221 17.09 -18.62 -11.44
CA VAL A 221 18.08 -17.78 -10.79
C VAL A 221 19.20 -18.69 -10.28
N ASP A 222 20.41 -18.45 -10.78
CA ASP A 222 21.63 -19.19 -10.43
C ASP A 222 21.48 -20.72 -10.55
N GLY A 223 20.90 -21.19 -11.66
CA GLY A 223 20.69 -22.63 -11.90
C GLY A 223 19.48 -23.24 -11.19
N THR A 224 18.72 -22.45 -10.41
CA THR A 224 17.56 -22.95 -9.65
C THR A 224 16.27 -22.26 -10.10
N PRO A 225 15.26 -23.01 -10.61
CA PRO A 225 13.98 -22.44 -11.00
C PRO A 225 13.10 -22.16 -9.78
N ILE A 226 12.37 -21.04 -9.82
CA ILE A 226 11.32 -20.69 -8.85
C ILE A 226 10.14 -21.65 -8.98
N ASP A 227 9.70 -22.22 -7.86
CA ASP A 227 8.50 -23.06 -7.80
C ASP A 227 7.35 -22.44 -6.98
N GLU A 228 6.22 -23.15 -6.89
CA GLU A 228 5.08 -22.68 -6.10
C GLU A 228 5.39 -22.54 -4.60
N GLU A 229 6.25 -23.38 -4.03
CA GLU A 229 6.56 -23.28 -2.61
C GLU A 229 7.46 -22.07 -2.33
N ASP A 230 8.37 -21.70 -3.24
CA ASP A 230 9.10 -20.41 -3.17
C ASP A 230 8.11 -19.23 -3.06
N LEU A 231 7.07 -19.19 -3.91
CA LEU A 231 6.05 -18.15 -3.86
C LEU A 231 5.24 -18.21 -2.56
N ILE A 232 4.84 -19.40 -2.08
CA ILE A 232 4.11 -19.56 -0.82
C ILE A 232 4.90 -19.03 0.36
N LEU A 233 6.20 -19.33 0.42
CA LEU A 233 7.09 -18.86 1.47
C LEU A 233 7.28 -17.34 1.39
N ALA A 234 7.60 -16.81 0.20
CA ALA A 234 7.87 -15.40 0.00
C ALA A 234 6.65 -14.50 0.31
N ARG A 235 5.43 -14.96 0.04
CA ARG A 235 4.20 -14.18 0.27
C ARG A 235 3.98 -13.69 1.69
N HIS A 236 4.50 -14.40 2.69
CA HIS A 236 4.36 -14.01 4.09
C HIS A 236 5.73 -13.69 4.71
N ARG A 237 6.73 -13.35 3.88
CA ARG A 237 8.11 -13.07 4.27
C ARG A 237 8.27 -11.68 4.90
N VAL A 238 7.55 -11.46 5.98
CA VAL A 238 7.69 -10.30 6.84
C VAL A 238 8.36 -10.80 8.12
N VAL A 239 9.69 -10.80 8.14
CA VAL A 239 10.48 -11.43 9.21
C VAL A 239 11.13 -10.37 10.08
N ASN A 240 10.68 -10.28 11.33
CA ASN A 240 11.31 -9.47 12.37
C ASN A 240 11.08 -10.19 13.71
N ALA A 241 12.15 -10.77 14.28
CA ALA A 241 12.04 -11.60 15.48
C ALA A 241 11.58 -10.81 16.71
N GLU A 242 12.06 -9.57 16.86
CA GLU A 242 11.73 -8.68 17.97
C GLU A 242 10.25 -8.28 17.96
N LEU A 243 9.65 -8.18 16.76
CA LEU A 243 8.22 -7.92 16.58
C LEU A 243 7.36 -9.19 16.55
N ASN A 244 7.95 -10.37 16.72
CA ASN A 244 7.30 -11.67 16.55
C ASN A 244 6.61 -11.82 15.17
N LEU A 245 7.29 -11.36 14.12
CA LEU A 245 6.80 -11.41 12.74
C LEU A 245 7.48 -12.54 11.92
N PRO A 246 6.70 -13.34 11.16
CA PRO A 246 5.24 -13.36 11.13
C PRO A 246 4.66 -14.00 12.41
N PRO A 247 3.45 -13.59 12.84
CA PRO A 247 2.88 -14.02 14.11
C PRO A 247 2.50 -15.51 14.08
N PRO A 248 2.74 -16.29 15.16
CA PRO A 248 2.56 -17.74 15.20
C PRO A 248 1.09 -18.18 15.34
N ARG A 249 0.20 -17.64 14.49
CA ARG A 249 -1.25 -17.81 14.57
C ARG A 249 -1.92 -17.77 13.19
N GLY A 250 -3.19 -18.12 13.10
CA GLY A 250 -4.02 -17.96 11.92
C GLY A 250 -3.41 -18.57 10.66
N ASP A 251 -3.52 -17.86 9.53
CA ASP A 251 -2.90 -18.26 8.26
C ASP A 251 -1.35 -18.16 8.29
N TYR A 252 -0.78 -17.44 9.26
CA TYR A 252 0.65 -17.13 9.33
C TYR A 252 1.48 -18.21 10.04
N LEU A 253 0.84 -19.05 10.87
CA LEU A 253 1.50 -20.11 11.63
C LEU A 253 2.40 -21.02 10.77
N LYS A 254 1.95 -21.36 9.56
CA LYS A 254 2.76 -22.16 8.61
C LYS A 254 4.10 -21.48 8.30
N SER A 255 4.07 -20.18 8.03
CA SER A 255 5.26 -19.39 7.70
C SER A 255 6.15 -19.17 8.93
N SER A 256 5.55 -18.91 10.11
CA SER A 256 6.30 -18.79 11.37
C SER A 256 7.10 -20.06 11.69
N ILE A 257 6.53 -21.25 11.43
CA ILE A 257 7.25 -22.52 11.60
C ILE A 257 8.47 -22.60 10.68
N VAL A 258 8.30 -22.30 9.38
CA VAL A 258 9.40 -22.40 8.40
C VAL A 258 10.52 -21.40 8.74
N PHE A 259 10.17 -20.15 9.04
CA PHE A 259 11.17 -19.12 9.32
C PHE A 259 11.84 -19.27 10.69
N LEU A 260 11.19 -19.94 11.65
CA LEU A 260 11.85 -20.37 12.88
C LEU A 260 12.86 -21.49 12.59
N LEU A 261 12.51 -22.46 11.74
CA LEU A 261 13.44 -23.52 11.36
C LEU A 261 14.62 -23.01 10.52
N GLU A 262 14.39 -22.02 9.66
CA GLU A 262 15.43 -21.40 8.84
C GLU A 262 16.50 -20.67 9.66
N ARG A 263 16.09 -19.99 10.73
CA ARG A 263 17.02 -19.28 11.65
C ARG A 263 17.65 -20.16 12.72
N SER A 264 17.24 -21.43 12.81
CA SER A 264 17.71 -22.34 13.85
C SER A 264 18.94 -23.11 13.38
N ASP A 265 20.02 -23.07 14.15
CA ASP A 265 21.25 -23.82 13.84
C ASP A 265 21.07 -25.35 13.94
N ALA A 266 20.04 -25.81 14.66
CA ALA A 266 19.77 -27.21 14.90
C ALA A 266 18.34 -27.62 14.51
N PRO A 267 18.13 -28.85 14.01
CA PRO A 267 16.79 -29.38 13.76
C PRO A 267 15.95 -29.46 15.04
N LEU A 268 14.70 -29.01 14.95
CA LEU A 268 13.77 -28.89 16.08
C LEU A 268 12.70 -29.98 16.06
N THR A 269 12.28 -30.42 17.25
CA THR A 269 11.11 -31.28 17.44
C THR A 269 9.81 -30.45 17.42
N PRO A 270 8.64 -31.06 17.15
CA PRO A 270 7.36 -30.35 17.25
C PRO A 270 7.12 -29.68 18.62
N ARG A 271 7.57 -30.31 19.72
CA ARG A 271 7.45 -29.75 21.06
C ARG A 271 8.27 -28.48 21.22
N GLN A 272 9.54 -28.50 20.80
CA GLN A 272 10.41 -27.33 20.82
C GLN A 272 9.83 -26.18 19.97
N LEU A 273 9.26 -26.48 18.80
CA LEU A 273 8.59 -25.48 17.97
C LEU A 273 7.39 -24.86 18.69
N CYS A 274 6.50 -25.66 19.29
CA CYS A 274 5.37 -25.14 20.06
C CYS A 274 5.83 -24.30 21.27
N ASP A 275 6.89 -24.72 21.95
CA ASP A 275 7.44 -24.02 23.11
C ASP A 275 7.96 -22.62 22.70
N VAL A 276 8.75 -22.55 21.62
CA VAL A 276 9.31 -21.29 21.11
C VAL A 276 8.23 -20.38 20.51
N LEU A 277 7.28 -20.94 19.76
CA LEU A 277 6.21 -20.17 19.12
C LEU A 277 5.07 -19.80 20.09
N GLY A 278 5.10 -20.26 21.34
CA GLY A 278 4.03 -20.02 22.32
C GLY A 278 2.69 -20.67 21.98
N VAL A 279 2.69 -21.69 21.11
CA VAL A 279 1.48 -22.35 20.62
C VAL A 279 1.06 -23.48 21.57
N ARG A 280 -0.22 -23.56 21.92
CA ARG A 280 -0.77 -24.54 22.89
C ARG A 280 -2.06 -25.20 22.38
N GLY A 281 -2.41 -26.34 22.97
CA GLY A 281 -3.69 -27.02 22.71
C GLY A 281 -3.88 -27.41 21.24
N LYS A 282 -5.02 -27.06 20.64
CA LYS A 282 -5.31 -27.33 19.21
C LYS A 282 -4.28 -26.72 18.25
N GLY A 283 -3.60 -25.65 18.66
CA GLY A 283 -2.51 -25.09 17.88
C GLY A 283 -1.34 -26.06 17.70
N GLU A 284 -1.05 -26.91 18.69
CA GLU A 284 0.01 -27.91 18.60
C GLU A 284 -0.30 -29.00 17.55
N GLU A 285 -1.59 -29.35 17.43
CA GLU A 285 -2.06 -30.27 16.39
C GLU A 285 -1.87 -29.65 15.00
N ARG A 286 -2.12 -28.34 14.85
CA ARG A 286 -1.87 -27.60 13.61
C ARG A 286 -0.38 -27.54 13.27
N VAL A 287 0.49 -27.31 14.25
CA VAL A 287 1.96 -27.38 14.06
C VAL A 287 2.35 -28.74 13.52
N LYS A 288 1.92 -29.83 14.17
CA LYS A 288 2.21 -31.21 13.71
C LYS A 288 1.67 -31.47 12.30
N HIS A 289 0.47 -30.98 12.00
CA HIS A 289 -0.12 -31.09 10.67
C HIS A 289 0.72 -30.36 9.62
N TYR A 290 1.08 -29.10 9.85
CA TYR A 290 1.89 -28.33 8.89
C TYR A 290 3.28 -28.92 8.69
N LEU A 291 3.94 -29.41 9.74
CA LEU A 291 5.23 -30.10 9.62
C LEU A 291 5.15 -31.31 8.69
N LYS A 292 4.11 -32.15 8.85
CA LYS A 292 3.87 -33.30 7.95
C LYS A 292 3.59 -32.85 6.53
N THR A 293 2.69 -31.89 6.34
CA THR A 293 2.34 -31.37 4.99
C THR A 293 3.55 -30.77 4.28
N LEU A 294 4.37 -30.00 4.99
CA LEU A 294 5.58 -29.38 4.46
C LEU A 294 6.67 -30.41 4.15
N ALA A 295 6.78 -31.47 4.95
CA ALA A 295 7.70 -32.58 4.67
C ALA A 295 7.29 -33.36 3.41
N VAL A 296 5.98 -33.64 3.23
CA VAL A 296 5.45 -34.27 2.02
C VAL A 296 5.73 -33.42 0.77
N LYS A 297 5.67 -32.09 0.90
CA LYS A 297 6.00 -31.14 -0.17
C LYS A 297 7.50 -30.95 -0.39
N GLY A 298 8.36 -31.60 0.40
CA GLY A 298 9.81 -31.47 0.33
C GLY A 298 10.37 -30.13 0.80
N VAL A 299 9.55 -29.27 1.41
CA VAL A 299 9.99 -27.98 1.98
C VAL A 299 10.77 -28.20 3.27
N LEU A 300 10.36 -29.19 4.07
CA LEU A 300 11.05 -29.60 5.28
C LEU A 300 11.58 -31.02 5.15
N VAL A 301 12.67 -31.32 5.85
CA VAL A 301 13.21 -32.67 5.98
C VAL A 301 13.06 -33.13 7.43
N GLU A 302 12.45 -34.29 7.60
CA GLU A 302 12.28 -34.95 8.90
C GLU A 302 13.34 -36.03 9.07
N LYS A 303 14.05 -36.00 10.21
CA LYS A 303 15.00 -37.04 10.63
C LYS A 303 14.84 -37.29 12.12
N ARG A 304 14.43 -38.51 12.50
CA ARG A 304 14.32 -38.97 13.91
C ARG A 304 13.46 -38.04 14.80
N GLY A 305 12.31 -37.61 14.28
CA GLY A 305 11.35 -36.72 14.92
C GLY A 305 11.75 -35.24 14.93
N ARG A 306 12.81 -34.85 14.20
CA ARG A 306 13.30 -33.48 14.11
C ARG A 306 13.22 -32.95 12.70
N TYR A 307 12.86 -31.68 12.58
CA TYR A 307 12.63 -31.00 11.31
C TYR A 307 13.66 -29.92 11.07
N HIS A 308 14.05 -29.72 9.82
CA HIS A 308 14.83 -28.59 9.33
C HIS A 308 14.36 -28.23 7.91
N VAL A 309 14.69 -27.02 7.45
CA VAL A 309 14.39 -26.59 6.08
C VAL A 309 15.24 -27.40 5.10
N ALA A 310 14.63 -27.90 4.02
CA ALA A 310 15.35 -28.61 2.98
C ALA A 310 16.35 -27.68 2.28
N GLU A 311 17.47 -28.23 1.81
CA GLU A 311 18.58 -27.44 1.26
C GLU A 311 18.14 -26.46 0.16
N ARG A 312 17.27 -26.92 -0.76
CA ARG A 312 16.67 -26.11 -1.83
C ARG A 312 15.99 -24.84 -1.34
N TYR A 313 15.38 -24.84 -0.16
CA TYR A 313 14.56 -23.72 0.31
C TYR A 313 15.27 -22.83 1.33
N LYS A 314 16.50 -23.13 1.72
CA LYS A 314 17.28 -22.29 2.66
C LYS A 314 17.57 -20.91 2.09
N ASP A 315 17.83 -20.82 0.80
CA ASP A 315 18.12 -19.59 0.05
C ASP A 315 16.92 -19.11 -0.80
N SER A 316 15.73 -19.68 -0.57
CA SER A 316 14.50 -19.35 -1.32
C SER A 316 14.22 -17.85 -1.35
N TRP A 317 14.32 -17.18 -0.20
CA TRP A 317 14.12 -15.72 -0.15
C TRP A 317 15.17 -14.96 -0.96
N SER A 318 16.44 -15.35 -0.86
CA SER A 318 17.51 -14.72 -1.63
C SER A 318 17.29 -14.86 -3.14
N ARG A 319 16.81 -16.02 -3.60
CA ARG A 319 16.44 -16.22 -5.01
C ARG A 319 15.27 -15.32 -5.40
N VAL A 320 14.21 -15.26 -4.60
CA VAL A 320 13.04 -14.40 -4.89
C VAL A 320 13.44 -12.92 -4.95
N ARG A 321 14.33 -12.44 -4.07
CA ARG A 321 14.90 -11.08 -4.16
C ARG A 321 15.57 -10.84 -5.51
N ARG A 322 16.39 -11.78 -5.96
CA ARG A 322 17.07 -11.70 -7.27
C ARG A 322 16.10 -11.71 -8.45
N VAL A 323 14.95 -12.39 -8.35
CA VAL A 323 13.88 -12.30 -9.37
C VAL A 323 13.33 -10.88 -9.45
N VAL A 324 12.99 -10.28 -8.31
CA VAL A 324 12.50 -8.90 -8.24
C VAL A 324 13.52 -7.93 -8.81
N GLU A 325 14.80 -8.11 -8.48
CA GLU A 325 15.88 -7.26 -8.99
C GLU A 325 16.06 -7.40 -10.50
N LYS A 326 16.21 -8.63 -11.02
CA LYS A 326 16.39 -8.87 -12.46
C LYS A 326 15.22 -8.33 -13.28
N ILE A 327 13.98 -8.59 -12.85
CA ILE A 327 12.79 -8.12 -13.57
C ILE A 327 12.62 -6.60 -13.41
N GLY A 328 12.90 -6.06 -12.22
CA GLY A 328 12.87 -4.62 -11.98
C GLY A 328 13.89 -3.88 -12.85
N GLU A 329 15.14 -4.33 -12.89
CA GLU A 329 16.20 -3.77 -13.75
C GLU A 329 15.81 -3.83 -15.23
N ARG A 330 15.33 -4.99 -15.70
CA ARG A 330 14.83 -5.16 -17.08
C ARG A 330 13.70 -4.21 -17.43
N LEU A 331 12.65 -4.15 -16.60
CA LEU A 331 11.48 -3.33 -16.89
C LEU A 331 11.79 -1.84 -16.87
N PHE A 332 12.69 -1.40 -15.99
CA PHE A 332 12.76 -0.01 -15.58
C PHE A 332 14.11 0.69 -15.80
N MET A 333 15.21 -0.05 -15.96
CA MET A 333 16.57 0.53 -16.03
C MET A 333 17.33 0.17 -17.30
N GLU A 334 17.13 -1.03 -17.86
CA GLU A 334 17.82 -1.42 -19.10
C GLU A 334 17.39 -0.53 -20.28
N ASP A 335 18.33 -0.13 -21.14
CA ASP A 335 18.00 0.51 -22.41
C ASP A 335 17.50 -0.54 -23.43
N VAL A 336 16.88 -0.08 -24.52
CA VAL A 336 16.48 -0.99 -25.61
C VAL A 336 17.75 -1.51 -26.28
N GLY A 337 17.98 -2.83 -26.19
CA GLY A 337 19.08 -3.50 -26.88
C GLY A 337 18.86 -3.59 -28.40
N GLU A 338 19.79 -4.21 -29.12
CA GLU A 338 19.70 -4.41 -30.57
C GLU A 338 18.55 -5.37 -30.99
N GLU A 339 18.02 -6.17 -30.06
CA GLU A 339 16.87 -7.04 -30.30
C GLU A 339 15.57 -6.38 -29.81
N ASP A 340 14.62 -6.20 -30.74
CA ASP A 340 13.28 -5.61 -30.57
C ASP A 340 12.42 -6.41 -29.57
N GLU A 341 12.65 -6.23 -28.27
CA GLU A 341 11.96 -7.03 -27.25
C GLU A 341 11.07 -6.18 -26.32
N ASN A 342 9.78 -6.53 -26.31
CA ASN A 342 8.88 -6.11 -25.25
C ASN A 342 9.40 -6.67 -23.91
N LYS A 343 9.70 -5.75 -22.97
CA LYS A 343 10.37 -6.03 -21.69
C LYS A 343 9.56 -6.89 -20.73
N MET A 344 8.27 -7.07 -20.98
CA MET A 344 7.42 -8.00 -20.21
C MET A 344 7.68 -9.46 -20.57
N TRP A 345 8.38 -9.76 -21.67
CA TRP A 345 8.77 -11.12 -21.99
C TRP A 345 10.01 -11.53 -21.20
N ILE A 346 9.92 -12.70 -20.58
CA ILE A 346 10.99 -13.39 -19.87
C ILE A 346 11.19 -14.79 -20.45
N ASP A 347 12.43 -15.29 -20.39
CA ASP A 347 12.76 -16.67 -20.78
C ASP A 347 12.59 -17.59 -19.57
N VAL A 348 11.84 -18.68 -19.77
CA VAL A 348 11.55 -19.70 -18.77
C VAL A 348 11.75 -21.07 -19.40
N GLY A 349 12.91 -21.67 -19.15
CA GLY A 349 13.21 -23.02 -19.66
C GLY A 349 13.29 -23.11 -21.19
N GLY A 350 13.66 -22.01 -21.87
CA GLY A 350 13.71 -21.92 -23.33
C GLY A 350 12.40 -21.46 -23.97
N ASP A 351 11.31 -21.34 -23.17
CA ASP A 351 10.04 -20.78 -23.63
C ASP A 351 9.96 -19.30 -23.25
N ARG A 352 9.59 -18.44 -24.21
CA ARG A 352 9.27 -17.04 -23.90
C ARG A 352 7.88 -16.95 -23.29
N ARG A 353 7.77 -16.33 -22.11
CA ARG A 353 6.51 -16.07 -21.40
C ARG A 353 6.37 -14.59 -21.08
N ILE A 354 5.15 -14.09 -21.16
CA ILE A 354 4.84 -12.70 -20.84
C ILE A 354 4.40 -12.57 -19.37
N LEU A 355 4.93 -11.58 -18.67
CA LEU A 355 4.51 -11.24 -17.31
C LEU A 355 3.03 -10.84 -17.28
N THR A 356 2.27 -11.45 -16.38
CA THR A 356 0.85 -11.17 -16.16
C THR A 356 0.63 -10.13 -15.06
N THR A 357 -0.61 -9.66 -14.89
CA THR A 357 -0.97 -8.79 -13.76
C THR A 357 -0.75 -9.45 -12.40
N LEU A 358 -0.79 -10.78 -12.31
CA LEU A 358 -0.46 -11.52 -11.07
C LEU A 358 1.05 -11.61 -10.84
N ASP A 359 1.86 -11.76 -11.88
CA ASP A 359 3.31 -11.67 -11.76
C ASP A 359 3.72 -10.30 -11.20
N LEU A 360 3.16 -9.22 -11.75
CA LEU A 360 3.39 -7.86 -11.25
C LEU A 360 2.89 -7.69 -9.80
N ALA A 361 1.78 -8.32 -9.42
CA ALA A 361 1.31 -8.32 -8.04
C ALA A 361 2.27 -9.05 -7.09
N PHE A 362 2.83 -10.19 -7.50
CA PHE A 362 3.86 -10.90 -6.74
C PHE A 362 5.14 -10.07 -6.60
N LEU A 363 5.64 -9.52 -7.71
CA LEU A 363 6.83 -8.67 -7.73
C LEU A 363 6.64 -7.43 -6.84
N THR A 364 5.45 -6.83 -6.88
CA THR A 364 5.10 -5.72 -5.99
C THR A 364 5.11 -6.12 -4.53
N LEU A 365 4.48 -7.25 -4.17
CA LEU A 365 4.45 -7.75 -2.80
C LEU A 365 5.87 -7.99 -2.27
N PHE A 366 6.71 -8.62 -3.08
CA PHE A 366 8.08 -8.96 -2.71
C PHE A 366 8.96 -7.71 -2.62
N ALA A 367 8.84 -6.76 -3.56
CA ALA A 367 9.52 -5.46 -3.46
C ALA A 367 9.11 -4.70 -2.20
N GLN A 368 7.82 -4.76 -1.83
CA GLN A 368 7.34 -4.19 -0.58
C GLN A 368 8.01 -4.86 0.63
N HIS A 369 8.06 -6.20 0.70
CA HIS A 369 8.74 -6.92 1.79
C HIS A 369 10.24 -6.61 1.86
N MET A 370 10.91 -6.55 0.69
CA MET A 370 12.32 -6.16 0.60
C MET A 370 12.56 -4.75 1.15
N ALA A 371 11.71 -3.78 0.78
CA ALA A 371 11.78 -2.43 1.33
C ALA A 371 11.58 -2.41 2.86
N MET A 372 10.64 -3.18 3.39
CA MET A 372 10.44 -3.29 4.85
C MET A 372 11.66 -3.85 5.56
N GLU A 373 12.21 -4.97 5.05
CA GLU A 373 13.38 -5.63 5.61
C GLU A 373 14.59 -4.70 5.66
N ASP A 374 14.88 -4.02 4.55
CA ASP A 374 16.01 -3.09 4.47
C ASP A 374 15.76 -1.79 5.27
N CYS A 375 14.51 -1.37 5.46
CA CYS A 375 14.19 -0.26 6.37
C CYS A 375 14.44 -0.62 7.84
N TRP A 376 14.03 -1.81 8.30
CA TRP A 376 14.35 -2.27 9.65
C TRP A 376 15.87 -2.42 9.84
N LYS A 377 16.55 -3.08 8.90
CA LYS A 377 18.00 -3.31 8.96
C LYS A 377 18.80 -2.01 9.04
N ASN A 378 18.40 -0.99 8.29
CA ASN A 378 19.16 0.25 8.15
C ASN A 378 18.62 1.42 8.98
N ARG A 379 17.65 1.17 9.88
CA ARG A 379 16.93 2.16 10.70
C ARG A 379 16.42 3.34 9.86
N LYS A 380 15.61 3.02 8.85
CA LYS A 380 14.98 4.01 7.96
C LYS A 380 13.51 4.09 8.25
N LEU A 381 12.96 5.29 8.31
CA LEU A 381 11.54 5.57 8.51
C LEU A 381 10.79 5.45 7.17
N LEU A 382 9.99 4.39 7.02
CA LEU A 382 9.09 4.20 5.87
C LEU A 382 7.67 4.65 6.23
N VAL A 383 7.14 5.63 5.49
CA VAL A 383 5.87 6.29 5.78
C VAL A 383 4.99 6.36 4.54
N GLY A 384 3.76 5.90 4.66
CA GLY A 384 2.69 6.13 3.71
C GLY A 384 1.86 7.36 4.11
N VAL A 385 1.55 8.23 3.16
CA VAL A 385 0.69 9.40 3.36
C VAL A 385 -0.44 9.35 2.34
N THR A 386 -1.69 9.41 2.79
CA THR A 386 -2.89 9.33 1.93
C THR A 386 -3.76 10.58 2.08
N LYS A 387 -3.98 11.29 0.96
CA LYS A 387 -4.78 12.53 0.88
C LYS A 387 -6.29 12.28 0.95
N ASP A 388 -6.78 11.38 0.10
CA ASP A 388 -8.21 11.09 -0.06
C ASP A 388 -8.55 9.72 0.52
N THR A 389 -8.77 9.70 1.83
CA THR A 389 -9.17 8.49 2.53
C THR A 389 -10.67 8.47 2.80
N TYR A 390 -11.31 7.36 2.42
CA TYR A 390 -12.68 7.01 2.80
C TYR A 390 -12.73 6.06 4.00
N ALA A 391 -11.60 5.89 4.67
CA ALA A 391 -11.46 4.97 5.78
C ALA A 391 -12.41 5.33 6.94
N ARG A 392 -12.84 4.29 7.64
CA ARG A 392 -13.80 4.33 8.74
C ARG A 392 -13.32 3.44 9.89
N ASP A 393 -12.06 3.02 9.85
CA ASP A 393 -11.49 2.07 10.79
C ASP A 393 -11.42 2.61 12.21
N PHE A 394 -11.10 3.90 12.38
CA PHE A 394 -11.05 4.48 13.72
C PHE A 394 -12.44 4.43 14.37
N LYS A 395 -13.47 4.97 13.71
CA LYS A 395 -14.81 4.99 14.30
C LYS A 395 -15.52 3.63 14.34
N ASN A 396 -15.31 2.75 13.36
CA ASN A 396 -16.06 1.49 13.28
C ASN A 396 -15.34 0.31 13.94
N HIS A 397 -14.03 0.37 14.12
CA HIS A 397 -13.23 -0.74 14.65
C HIS A 397 -12.45 -0.36 15.90
N VAL A 398 -11.66 0.72 15.85
CA VAL A 398 -10.80 1.11 16.99
C VAL A 398 -11.65 1.51 18.20
N ILE A 399 -12.59 2.45 18.04
CA ILE A 399 -13.43 2.91 19.16
C ILE A 399 -14.25 1.75 19.76
N PRO A 400 -15.01 0.95 18.99
CA PRO A 400 -15.86 -0.09 19.58
C PRO A 400 -15.07 -1.21 20.27
N ILE A 401 -13.89 -1.58 19.74
CA ILE A 401 -13.03 -2.56 20.40
C ILE A 401 -12.48 -1.97 21.70
N CYS A 402 -11.88 -0.78 21.64
CA CYS A 402 -11.26 -0.13 22.80
C CYS A 402 -12.27 0.22 23.90
N GLN A 403 -13.52 0.53 23.54
CA GLN A 403 -14.62 0.71 24.51
C GLN A 403 -14.95 -0.60 25.20
N ARG A 404 -15.06 -1.72 24.47
CA ARG A 404 -15.36 -3.05 25.04
C ARG A 404 -14.29 -3.54 26.01
N ILE A 405 -13.01 -3.31 25.70
CA ILE A 405 -11.89 -3.69 26.57
C ILE A 405 -11.55 -2.61 27.61
N GLN A 406 -12.40 -1.58 27.77
CA GLN A 406 -12.26 -0.52 28.78
C GLN A 406 -10.96 0.30 28.69
N VAL A 407 -10.38 0.38 27.49
CA VAL A 407 -9.31 1.33 27.18
C VAL A 407 -9.89 2.72 26.96
N PHE A 408 -11.07 2.79 26.33
CA PHE A 408 -11.81 4.04 26.12
C PHE A 408 -13.10 4.05 26.93
N ASN A 409 -13.00 4.45 28.20
CA ASN A 409 -14.16 4.47 29.12
C ASN A 409 -15.21 5.51 28.73
N ASP A 410 -14.77 6.66 28.23
CA ASP A 410 -15.65 7.78 27.83
C ASP A 410 -15.97 7.77 26.33
N ALA A 411 -15.78 6.64 25.65
CA ALA A 411 -16.09 6.52 24.22
C ALA A 411 -17.59 6.72 23.95
N PRO A 412 -17.94 7.38 22.83
CA PRO A 412 -19.34 7.55 22.42
C PRO A 412 -20.03 6.19 22.19
N SER A 413 -21.35 6.17 22.33
CA SER A 413 -22.14 4.98 22.03
C SER A 413 -22.11 4.65 20.54
N GLN A 414 -22.42 3.39 20.17
CA GLN A 414 -22.50 3.00 18.76
C GLN A 414 -23.57 3.78 17.97
N GLU A 415 -24.66 4.16 18.64
CA GLU A 415 -25.72 4.99 18.05
C GLU A 415 -25.19 6.39 17.74
N THR A 416 -24.48 7.01 18.69
CA THR A 416 -23.78 8.28 18.48
C THR A 416 -22.77 8.16 17.33
N LEU A 417 -21.93 7.13 17.31
CA LEU A 417 -20.96 6.92 16.22
C LEU A 417 -21.59 6.82 14.82
N SER A 418 -22.83 6.31 14.75
CA SER A 418 -23.58 6.17 13.51
C SER A 418 -24.15 7.49 12.98
N SER A 419 -24.40 8.47 13.87
CA SER A 419 -24.88 9.81 13.51
C SER A 419 -23.75 10.78 13.12
N LEU A 420 -22.49 10.42 13.37
CA LEU A 420 -21.31 11.22 13.00
C LEU A 420 -20.98 11.19 11.50
N PRO A 421 -20.08 12.07 11.01
CA PRO A 421 -19.60 12.05 9.64
C PRO A 421 -19.12 10.66 9.20
N ASN A 422 -19.35 10.34 7.93
CA ASN A 422 -19.24 8.97 7.42
C ASN A 422 -17.82 8.41 7.45
N THR A 423 -16.79 9.24 7.28
CA THR A 423 -15.38 8.83 7.25
C THR A 423 -14.62 9.45 8.41
N ASP A 424 -13.54 8.79 8.83
CA ASP A 424 -12.70 9.28 9.93
C ASP A 424 -12.04 10.61 9.56
N ARG A 425 -11.66 10.79 8.29
CA ARG A 425 -11.18 12.07 7.75
C ARG A 425 -12.18 13.19 8.02
N MET A 426 -13.44 12.98 7.63
CA MET A 426 -14.47 14.00 7.81
C MET A 426 -14.74 14.24 9.29
N LEU A 427 -14.86 13.17 10.10
CA LEU A 427 -15.06 13.28 11.55
C LEU A 427 -13.99 14.17 12.19
N LEU A 428 -12.71 13.87 11.98
CA LEU A 428 -11.60 14.59 12.60
C LEU A 428 -11.43 16.00 12.03
N GLN A 429 -11.69 16.19 10.73
CA GLN A 429 -11.65 17.52 10.11
C GLN A 429 -12.75 18.43 10.69
N SER A 430 -13.95 17.89 10.89
CA SER A 430 -15.08 18.59 11.50
C SER A 430 -14.79 18.95 12.94
N PHE A 431 -14.28 17.99 13.71
CA PHE A 431 -13.85 18.19 15.08
C PHE A 431 -12.80 19.30 15.20
N SER A 432 -11.79 19.29 14.32
CA SER A 432 -10.75 20.32 14.33
C SER A 432 -11.28 21.70 13.95
N ILE A 433 -12.26 21.81 13.06
CA ILE A 433 -12.89 23.09 12.70
C ILE A 433 -13.75 23.62 13.85
N GLU A 434 -14.54 22.76 14.48
CA GLU A 434 -15.41 23.14 15.60
C GLU A 434 -14.58 23.61 16.80
N PHE A 435 -13.54 22.86 17.16
CA PHE A 435 -12.66 23.13 18.30
C PHE A 435 -11.35 23.79 17.86
N TRP A 436 -11.43 24.76 16.95
CA TRP A 436 -10.27 25.36 16.30
C TRP A 436 -9.30 26.04 17.27
N GLU A 437 -9.79 26.56 18.40
CA GLU A 437 -8.95 27.20 19.42
C GLU A 437 -8.07 26.17 20.16
N ASP A 438 -8.62 25.00 20.47
CA ASP A 438 -7.97 23.95 21.26
C ASP A 438 -7.14 23.00 20.39
N VAL A 439 -7.59 22.72 19.16
CA VAL A 439 -7.04 21.71 18.27
C VAL A 439 -6.31 22.39 17.10
N ARG A 440 -5.19 23.06 17.36
CA ARG A 440 -4.43 23.77 16.32
C ARG A 440 -3.45 22.87 15.56
N PRO A 441 -3.42 22.91 14.21
CA PRO A 441 -2.36 22.29 13.44
C PRO A 441 -0.96 22.83 13.80
N PRO A 442 0.11 22.00 13.73
CA PRO A 442 0.06 20.59 13.41
C PRO A 442 -0.44 19.75 14.59
N TRP A 443 -1.33 18.80 14.31
CA TRP A 443 -1.81 17.81 15.26
C TRP A 443 -1.88 16.43 14.62
N SER A 444 -1.83 15.39 15.46
CA SER A 444 -2.02 13.99 15.09
C SER A 444 -2.96 13.28 16.06
N LEU A 445 -3.79 12.37 15.57
CA LEU A 445 -4.48 11.39 16.41
C LEU A 445 -3.45 10.42 17.01
N ILE A 446 -3.68 9.86 18.20
CA ILE A 446 -2.91 8.71 18.71
C ILE A 446 -2.71 7.62 17.66
N GLU A 447 -1.58 6.93 17.72
CA GLU A 447 -1.28 5.82 16.82
C GLU A 447 -1.92 4.52 17.28
N TYR A 448 -2.34 3.70 16.32
CA TYR A 448 -2.93 2.38 16.55
C TYR A 448 -2.55 1.39 15.46
N ASP A 449 -2.57 0.10 15.78
CA ASP A 449 -2.16 -0.98 14.87
C ASP A 449 -3.04 -1.07 13.61
N SER A 450 -2.41 -1.26 12.45
CA SER A 450 -3.12 -1.44 11.19
C SER A 450 -3.97 -2.71 11.08
N ILE A 451 -3.92 -3.60 12.08
CA ILE A 451 -4.81 -4.75 12.17
C ILE A 451 -6.27 -4.39 12.52
N PHE A 452 -6.51 -3.28 13.23
CA PHE A 452 -7.86 -2.87 13.69
C PHE A 452 -8.96 -2.95 12.61
N PRO A 453 -8.76 -2.45 11.36
CA PRO A 453 -9.73 -2.59 10.27
C PRO A 453 -10.17 -4.04 9.96
N THR A 454 -9.38 -5.04 10.39
CA THR A 454 -9.63 -6.46 10.11
C THR A 454 -10.21 -7.23 11.28
N ILE A 455 -10.39 -6.60 12.43
CA ILE A 455 -10.96 -7.21 13.63
C ILE A 455 -12.26 -6.52 14.05
N ILE A 456 -13.15 -7.29 14.65
CA ILE A 456 -14.40 -6.81 15.26
C ILE A 456 -14.58 -7.47 16.63
N PRO A 457 -15.33 -6.87 17.57
CA PRO A 457 -15.62 -7.51 18.84
C PRO A 457 -16.36 -8.85 18.69
N ASP A 458 -15.90 -9.90 19.39
CA ASP A 458 -16.67 -11.13 19.58
C ASP A 458 -17.64 -10.92 20.75
N ARG A 459 -18.92 -10.73 20.43
CA ARG A 459 -19.94 -10.43 21.45
C ARG A 459 -20.39 -11.65 22.24
N ASP A 460 -20.14 -12.86 21.73
CA ASP A 460 -20.64 -14.11 22.32
C ASP A 460 -19.68 -14.68 23.37
N ARG A 461 -18.44 -14.17 23.44
CA ARG A 461 -17.40 -14.61 24.37
C ARG A 461 -17.04 -13.49 25.37
N GLY A 462 -15.77 -13.40 25.77
CA GLY A 462 -15.27 -12.41 26.72
C GLY A 462 -14.99 -11.03 26.12
N VAL A 463 -14.61 -10.09 26.98
CA VAL A 463 -14.33 -8.69 26.60
C VAL A 463 -13.15 -8.54 25.64
N ASN A 464 -12.11 -9.36 25.81
CA ASN A 464 -10.89 -9.32 24.98
C ASN A 464 -10.98 -10.17 23.70
N TYR A 465 -12.12 -10.82 23.45
CA TYR A 465 -12.29 -11.67 22.29
C TYR A 465 -12.68 -10.85 21.05
N VAL A 466 -12.04 -11.17 19.93
CA VAL A 466 -12.27 -10.54 18.63
C VAL A 466 -12.43 -11.59 17.53
N LEU A 467 -13.18 -11.23 16.50
CA LEU A 467 -13.32 -11.99 15.27
C LEU A 467 -12.63 -11.26 14.12
N GLY A 468 -12.14 -12.01 13.14
CA GLY A 468 -11.76 -11.43 11.86
C GLY A 468 -12.99 -10.98 11.08
N ALA A 469 -12.99 -9.73 10.60
CA ALA A 469 -14.13 -9.10 9.94
C ALA A 469 -14.61 -9.86 8.68
N ARG A 470 -13.70 -10.60 8.01
CA ARG A 470 -14.02 -11.41 6.84
C ARG A 470 -13.51 -12.84 7.00
N LYS A 471 -14.43 -13.82 6.96
CA LYS A 471 -14.13 -15.25 7.13
C LYS A 471 -13.32 -15.56 8.41
N ASN A 472 -13.45 -14.72 9.45
CA ASN A 472 -12.66 -14.79 10.67
C ASN A 472 -11.13 -14.74 10.46
N LYS A 473 -10.67 -14.11 9.37
CA LYS A 473 -9.24 -13.88 9.11
C LYS A 473 -8.87 -12.45 9.52
N THR A 474 -7.67 -12.28 10.05
CA THR A 474 -7.11 -11.00 10.51
C THR A 474 -5.81 -10.71 9.79
N ALA A 475 -5.47 -9.43 9.65
CA ALA A 475 -4.16 -9.02 9.15
C ALA A 475 -3.04 -9.34 10.16
N ILE A 476 -1.81 -9.05 9.77
CA ILE A 476 -0.62 -9.12 10.61
C ILE A 476 -0.65 -7.94 11.59
N GLU A 477 -0.62 -8.21 12.90
CA GLU A 477 -0.40 -7.20 13.94
C GLU A 477 1.07 -6.78 14.00
N ARG A 478 1.38 -5.63 14.62
CA ARG A 478 2.74 -5.13 14.85
C ARG A 478 3.56 -4.86 13.58
N LEU A 479 2.91 -4.79 12.42
CA LEU A 479 3.60 -4.46 11.16
C LEU A 479 3.59 -2.96 10.87
N PHE A 480 2.40 -2.33 10.93
CA PHE A 480 2.24 -0.89 10.73
C PHE A 480 1.40 -0.25 11.82
N LEU A 481 1.73 1.00 12.15
CA LEU A 481 0.87 1.89 12.94
C LEU A 481 0.23 2.92 12.03
N ARG A 482 -1.01 3.30 12.35
CA ARG A 482 -1.80 4.31 11.64
C ARG A 482 -2.09 5.49 12.54
N THR A 483 -2.19 6.67 11.95
CA THR A 483 -2.66 7.90 12.58
C THR A 483 -3.28 8.83 11.54
N TYR A 484 -4.05 9.81 11.99
CA TYR A 484 -4.54 10.91 11.17
C TYR A 484 -3.84 12.19 11.58
N VAL A 485 -3.45 13.01 10.61
CA VAL A 485 -2.76 14.28 10.86
C VAL A 485 -3.42 15.43 10.12
N GLN A 486 -3.33 16.63 10.68
CA GLN A 486 -3.60 17.87 9.97
C GLN A 486 -2.43 18.82 10.22
N LEU A 487 -1.88 19.38 9.16
CA LEU A 487 -0.54 19.95 9.21
C LEU A 487 -0.52 21.48 9.12
N ALA A 488 -1.55 22.10 8.55
CA ALA A 488 -1.55 23.55 8.33
C ALA A 488 -2.92 24.20 8.60
N GLU A 489 -2.86 25.46 9.05
CA GLU A 489 -3.98 26.41 9.10
C GLU A 489 -3.60 27.72 8.40
N GLY A 490 -4.61 28.48 7.99
CA GLY A 490 -4.46 29.75 7.30
C GLY A 490 -3.97 30.85 8.23
N LYS A 491 -3.03 31.68 7.75
CA LYS A 491 -2.43 32.75 8.57
C LYS A 491 -3.43 33.81 9.05
N HIS A 492 -4.46 34.07 8.25
CA HIS A 492 -5.45 35.14 8.51
C HIS A 492 -6.82 34.60 8.92
N ASP A 493 -7.06 33.31 8.71
CA ASP A 493 -8.31 32.64 9.05
C ASP A 493 -7.98 31.26 9.64
N PRO A 494 -8.05 31.12 10.98
CA PRO A 494 -7.83 29.84 11.65
C PRO A 494 -8.83 28.75 11.24
N LEU A 495 -9.99 29.10 10.68
CA LEU A 495 -10.97 28.12 10.19
C LEU A 495 -10.58 27.56 8.81
N LEU A 496 -9.72 28.25 8.07
CA LEU A 496 -9.14 27.74 6.84
C LEU A 496 -8.02 26.74 7.18
N ARG A 497 -8.34 25.44 7.18
CA ARG A 497 -7.41 24.37 7.58
C ARG A 497 -7.16 23.40 6.45
N SER A 498 -6.00 22.75 6.46
CA SER A 498 -5.67 21.72 5.48
C SER A 498 -6.58 20.51 5.65
N ASN A 499 -6.65 19.64 4.63
CA ASN A 499 -7.33 18.36 4.80
C ASN A 499 -6.62 17.50 5.86
N VAL A 500 -7.40 16.64 6.51
CA VAL A 500 -6.85 15.57 7.36
C VAL A 500 -6.29 14.48 6.46
N LEU A 501 -5.06 14.05 6.72
CA LEU A 501 -4.34 13.01 6.00
C LEU A 501 -4.30 11.74 6.84
N LEU A 502 -4.44 10.57 6.21
CA LEU A 502 -4.13 9.30 6.85
C LEU A 502 -2.65 9.00 6.65
N VAL A 503 -1.97 8.64 7.73
CA VAL A 503 -0.55 8.28 7.73
C VAL A 503 -0.41 6.86 8.29
N ASP A 504 0.40 6.04 7.66
CA ASP A 504 0.86 4.79 8.25
C ASP A 504 2.38 4.64 8.14
N ARG A 505 2.99 3.96 9.12
CA ARG A 505 4.44 3.76 9.19
C ARG A 505 4.78 2.37 9.69
N LEU A 506 5.98 1.90 9.38
CA LEU A 506 6.52 0.69 9.99
C LEU A 506 6.66 0.82 11.51
N VAL A 507 6.49 -0.30 12.19
CA VAL A 507 6.74 -0.46 13.63
C VAL A 507 8.24 -0.66 13.88
N TYR A 508 8.74 -0.05 14.95
CA TYR A 508 10.11 -0.25 15.46
C TYR A 508 10.05 -0.74 16.90
N HIS A 509 10.53 -1.95 17.15
CA HIS A 509 10.34 -2.67 18.41
C HIS A 509 10.88 -1.89 19.61
N GLU A 510 12.00 -1.19 19.44
CA GLU A 510 12.69 -0.44 20.47
C GLU A 510 11.93 0.82 20.93
N PHE A 511 10.93 1.29 20.16
CA PHE A 511 10.08 2.44 20.50
C PHE A 511 8.63 2.05 20.76
N ASP A 512 8.09 1.14 19.94
CA ASP A 512 6.65 0.90 19.87
C ASP A 512 6.19 -0.29 20.72
N LEU A 513 7.03 -1.32 20.88
CA LEU A 513 6.68 -2.55 21.57
C LEU A 513 6.98 -2.43 23.07
N ARG A 514 6.09 -1.76 23.80
CA ARG A 514 6.15 -1.58 25.26
C ARG A 514 4.93 -2.18 25.94
N HIS A 515 5.08 -2.51 27.22
CA HIS A 515 3.98 -3.06 28.01
C HIS A 515 2.80 -2.08 28.10
N GLU A 516 3.03 -0.76 28.18
CA GLU A 516 1.93 0.21 28.28
C GLU A 516 1.13 0.38 26.97
N THR A 517 1.77 0.12 25.83
CA THR A 517 1.21 0.30 24.48
C THR A 517 0.69 -1.00 23.88
N THR A 518 0.96 -2.16 24.50
CA THR A 518 0.53 -3.46 23.98
C THR A 518 -0.79 -3.89 24.62
N LEU A 519 -1.80 -4.19 23.80
CA LEU A 519 -3.10 -4.67 24.25
C LEU A 519 -3.28 -6.16 23.89
N PRO A 520 -3.52 -7.03 24.87
CA PRO A 520 -3.79 -8.43 24.62
C PRO A 520 -5.26 -8.63 24.20
N LEU A 521 -5.44 -9.17 23.00
CA LEU A 521 -6.71 -9.62 22.45
C LEU A 521 -6.63 -11.13 22.17
N ILE A 522 -7.78 -11.75 21.95
CA ILE A 522 -7.87 -13.19 21.66
C ILE A 522 -8.73 -13.37 20.42
N ASN A 523 -8.18 -13.99 19.37
CA ASN A 523 -8.97 -14.44 18.23
C ASN A 523 -9.17 -15.94 18.29
N VAL A 524 -10.39 -16.42 18.08
CA VAL A 524 -10.65 -17.86 18.02
C VAL A 524 -10.67 -18.31 16.58
N TYR A 525 -9.58 -18.91 16.12
CA TYR A 525 -9.41 -19.35 14.74
C TYR A 525 -9.33 -20.88 14.66
N SER A 526 -10.18 -21.48 13.81
CA SER A 526 -10.29 -22.95 13.68
C SER A 526 -10.43 -23.67 15.03
N GLY A 527 -11.15 -23.06 15.97
CA GLY A 527 -11.39 -23.60 17.32
C GLY A 527 -10.19 -23.52 18.28
N CYS A 528 -9.10 -22.85 17.90
CA CYS A 528 -7.97 -22.52 18.77
C CYS A 528 -8.10 -21.08 19.26
N GLU A 529 -7.88 -20.84 20.55
CA GLU A 529 -7.69 -19.48 21.06
C GLU A 529 -6.27 -19.04 20.72
N GLU A 530 -6.16 -17.99 19.91
CA GLU A 530 -4.89 -17.47 19.44
C GLU A 530 -4.69 -16.08 20.04
N PRO A 531 -3.60 -15.85 20.79
CA PRO A 531 -3.30 -14.54 21.34
C PRO A 531 -3.00 -13.56 20.20
N LEU A 532 -3.48 -12.34 20.37
CA LEU A 532 -3.27 -11.23 19.46
C LEU A 532 -2.76 -10.03 20.24
N GLU A 533 -1.52 -9.62 19.98
CA GLU A 533 -0.89 -8.50 20.70
C GLU A 533 -0.86 -7.27 19.79
N VAL A 534 -1.82 -6.37 19.99
CA VAL A 534 -1.95 -5.16 19.15
C VAL A 534 -1.32 -3.96 19.82
N ILE A 535 -0.66 -3.10 19.04
CA ILE A 535 -0.11 -1.85 19.55
C ILE A 535 -1.20 -0.75 19.52
N MET A 536 -1.38 -0.06 20.65
CA MET A 536 -2.37 0.99 20.81
C MET A 536 -1.88 2.02 21.83
N TYR A 537 -1.72 3.26 21.37
CA TYR A 537 -1.45 4.38 22.27
C TYR A 537 -2.77 4.85 22.87
N ARG A 538 -2.89 4.78 24.21
CA ARG A 538 -4.19 4.94 24.89
C ARG A 538 -4.74 6.36 24.82
N ASP A 539 -3.86 7.35 24.91
CA ASP A 539 -4.21 8.76 24.90
C ASP A 539 -3.00 9.61 24.48
N ARG A 540 -3.20 10.92 24.35
CA ARG A 540 -2.16 11.88 23.96
C ARG A 540 -1.00 12.04 24.97
N LYS A 541 -1.16 11.54 26.21
CA LYS A 541 -0.12 11.58 27.25
C LYS A 541 0.79 10.36 27.16
N ALA A 542 0.34 9.27 26.51
CA ALA A 542 1.19 8.13 26.22
C ALA A 542 2.42 8.59 25.41
N GLU A 543 3.60 8.25 25.89
CA GLU A 543 4.83 8.68 25.25
C GLU A 543 4.98 8.02 23.89
N ASN A 544 5.09 8.79 22.80
CA ASN A 544 5.36 8.27 21.46
C ASN A 544 6.45 9.09 20.74
N PRO A 545 7.74 8.74 20.90
CA PRO A 545 8.84 9.52 20.35
C PRO A 545 8.84 9.55 18.82
N ILE A 546 8.52 8.43 18.17
CA ILE A 546 8.47 8.33 16.71
C ILE A 546 7.31 9.17 16.14
N GLN A 547 6.12 9.14 16.76
CA GLN A 547 5.02 10.01 16.34
C GLN A 547 5.36 11.50 16.50
N ASN A 548 5.99 11.89 17.62
CA ASN A 548 6.45 13.27 17.82
C ASN A 548 7.44 13.69 16.73
N MET A 549 8.46 12.85 16.46
CA MET A 549 9.43 13.09 15.40
C MET A 549 8.76 13.17 14.02
N LEU A 550 7.86 12.23 13.70
CA LEU A 550 7.14 12.19 12.44
C LEU A 550 6.26 13.43 12.24
N LEU A 551 5.55 13.89 13.27
CA LEU A 551 4.73 15.10 13.19
C LEU A 551 5.60 16.33 12.93
N CYS A 552 6.78 16.45 13.57
CA CYS A 552 7.77 17.50 13.28
C CYS A 552 8.27 17.43 11.83
N ILE A 553 8.62 16.24 11.34
CA ILE A 553 9.04 16.02 9.95
C ILE A 553 7.94 16.49 8.99
N LEU A 554 6.73 15.95 9.11
CA LEU A 554 5.64 16.24 8.19
C LEU A 554 5.23 17.71 8.22
N ALA A 555 5.18 18.33 9.41
CA ALA A 555 4.87 19.76 9.55
C ALA A 555 5.92 20.64 8.87
N SER A 556 7.22 20.36 9.06
CA SER A 556 8.31 21.09 8.41
C SER A 556 8.32 20.96 6.89
N MET A 557 7.77 19.85 6.39
CA MET A 557 7.64 19.53 4.97
C MET A 557 6.34 20.04 4.35
N THR A 558 5.59 20.93 5.01
CA THR A 558 4.39 21.55 4.42
C THR A 558 4.68 22.90 3.77
N THR A 559 3.75 23.36 2.93
CA THR A 559 3.81 24.71 2.37
C THR A 559 2.47 25.41 2.43
N SER A 560 2.47 26.66 2.89
CA SER A 560 1.30 27.53 2.88
C SER A 560 1.29 28.50 1.69
N SER A 561 2.36 28.52 0.89
CA SER A 561 2.53 29.49 -0.21
C SER A 561 1.96 29.00 -1.54
N ILE A 562 1.71 27.69 -1.67
CA ILE A 562 1.14 27.07 -2.87
C ILE A 562 -0.27 26.61 -2.51
N PRO A 563 -1.34 27.24 -3.04
CA PRO A 563 -2.72 26.87 -2.71
C PRO A 563 -3.04 25.40 -2.99
N GLU A 564 -2.55 24.85 -4.10
CA GLU A 564 -2.73 23.43 -4.47
C GLU A 564 -2.08 22.44 -3.50
N ALA A 565 -1.07 22.89 -2.73
CA ALA A 565 -0.32 22.07 -1.79
C ALA A 565 -0.59 22.47 -0.32
N PHE A 566 -1.66 23.23 -0.07
CA PHE A 566 -1.97 23.74 1.26
C PHE A 566 -2.15 22.61 2.29
N GLY A 567 -1.17 22.49 3.19
CA GLY A 567 -1.03 21.41 4.18
C GLY A 567 -0.91 20.01 3.59
N HIS A 568 -0.56 19.91 2.32
CA HIS A 568 -0.03 18.68 1.75
C HIS A 568 1.48 18.58 2.01
N ASN A 569 2.01 17.35 2.02
CA ASN A 569 3.45 17.12 2.13
C ASN A 569 4.13 17.59 0.82
N LYS A 570 4.92 18.66 0.91
CA LYS A 570 5.58 19.30 -0.23
C LYS A 570 6.53 18.36 -0.99
N PRO A 571 7.35 17.50 -0.36
CA PRO A 571 8.09 16.47 -1.08
C PRO A 571 7.21 15.59 -1.99
N LEU A 572 6.10 15.05 -1.48
CA LEU A 572 5.17 14.25 -2.28
C LEU A 572 4.48 15.09 -3.37
N PHE A 573 4.17 16.36 -3.10
CA PHE A 573 3.69 17.28 -4.13
C PHE A 573 4.70 17.48 -5.26
N ILE A 574 5.99 17.63 -4.93
CA ILE A 574 7.04 17.77 -5.94
C ILE A 574 7.18 16.47 -6.75
N ALA A 575 7.10 15.31 -6.10
CA ALA A 575 7.09 14.01 -6.76
C ALA A 575 5.90 13.87 -7.73
N ASP A 576 4.67 14.23 -7.31
CA ASP A 576 3.47 14.27 -8.15
C ASP A 576 3.66 15.18 -9.38
N LYS A 577 4.24 16.37 -9.19
CA LYS A 577 4.51 17.28 -10.31
C LYS A 577 5.59 16.74 -11.25
N ALA A 578 6.62 16.07 -10.73
CA ALA A 578 7.63 15.41 -11.55
C ALA A 578 7.00 14.26 -12.36
N ALA A 579 6.18 13.43 -11.72
CA ALA A 579 5.43 12.35 -12.36
C ALA A 579 4.51 12.88 -13.47
N LYS A 580 3.72 13.94 -13.20
CA LYS A 580 2.86 14.61 -14.19
C LYS A 580 3.63 15.25 -15.34
N TRP A 581 4.81 15.81 -15.06
CA TRP A 581 5.66 16.37 -16.10
C TRP A 581 6.20 15.29 -17.03
N HIS A 582 6.75 14.20 -16.48
CA HIS A 582 7.18 13.04 -17.27
C HIS A 582 6.03 12.43 -18.06
N TYR A 583 4.86 12.25 -17.44
CA TYR A 583 3.63 11.87 -18.14
C TYR A 583 3.36 12.75 -19.37
N SER A 584 3.47 14.08 -19.23
CA SER A 584 3.22 14.99 -20.34
C SER A 584 4.24 14.85 -21.47
N LEU A 585 5.50 14.56 -21.15
CA LEU A 585 6.53 14.26 -22.15
C LEU A 585 6.26 12.94 -22.85
N PHE A 586 6.00 11.88 -22.08
CA PHE A 586 5.69 10.57 -22.63
C PHE A 586 4.47 10.64 -23.54
N LYS A 587 3.39 11.30 -23.12
CA LYS A 587 2.21 11.50 -23.97
C LYS A 587 2.57 12.14 -25.33
N ARG A 588 3.45 13.16 -25.36
CA ARG A 588 3.90 13.77 -26.61
C ARG A 588 4.74 12.82 -27.47
N VAL A 589 5.60 12.02 -26.84
CA VAL A 589 6.38 10.97 -27.55
C VAL A 589 5.42 9.96 -28.17
N ILE A 590 4.42 9.51 -27.42
CA ILE A 590 3.41 8.56 -27.87
C ILE A 590 2.60 9.14 -29.04
N ASP A 591 2.08 10.36 -28.90
CA ASP A 591 1.34 11.03 -29.97
C ASP A 591 2.21 11.22 -31.23
N SER A 592 3.52 11.46 -31.07
CA SER A 592 4.47 11.53 -32.19
C SER A 592 4.71 10.16 -32.83
N MET A 593 4.83 9.09 -32.03
CA MET A 593 4.94 7.72 -32.51
C MET A 593 3.69 7.30 -33.28
N LYS A 594 2.50 7.77 -32.88
CA LYS A 594 1.27 7.55 -33.66
C LYS A 594 1.38 8.08 -35.08
N ASN A 595 1.89 9.30 -35.21
CA ASN A 595 2.13 9.92 -36.52
C ASN A 595 3.20 9.15 -37.32
N TRP A 596 4.27 8.68 -36.66
CA TRP A 596 5.30 7.88 -37.33
C TRP A 596 4.71 6.56 -37.87
N VAL A 597 3.97 5.83 -37.04
CA VAL A 597 3.33 4.57 -37.45
C VAL A 597 2.32 4.79 -38.58
N ALA A 598 1.53 5.87 -38.53
CA ALA A 598 0.58 6.21 -39.59
C ALA A 598 1.25 6.56 -40.93
N ASN A 599 2.54 6.91 -40.93
CA ASN A 599 3.32 7.30 -42.11
C ASN A 599 4.37 6.24 -42.53
N ASN A 600 4.73 5.31 -41.64
CA ASN A 600 5.60 4.20 -41.96
C ASN A 600 4.84 3.17 -42.81
N ARG A 601 5.25 2.95 -44.06
CA ARG A 601 4.54 2.10 -45.01
C ARG A 601 4.43 0.63 -44.58
N GLU A 602 5.46 0.08 -43.93
CA GLU A 602 5.47 -1.32 -43.51
C GLU A 602 4.53 -1.54 -42.33
N VAL A 603 4.66 -0.70 -41.30
CA VAL A 603 3.83 -0.79 -40.09
C VAL A 603 2.37 -0.45 -40.40
N LYS A 604 2.12 0.57 -41.23
CA LYS A 604 0.77 0.97 -41.68
C LYS A 604 0.07 -0.14 -42.47
N ARG A 605 0.79 -0.84 -43.36
CA ARG A 605 0.22 -1.93 -44.15
C ARG A 605 -0.21 -3.07 -43.23
N PHE A 606 0.61 -3.43 -42.25
CA PHE A 606 0.28 -4.47 -41.26
C PHE A 606 -0.93 -4.08 -40.41
N ILE A 607 -0.93 -2.87 -39.86
CA ILE A 607 -2.02 -2.33 -39.03
C ILE A 607 -3.35 -2.23 -39.78
N PHE A 608 -3.34 -1.90 -41.07
CA PHE A 608 -4.54 -1.86 -41.89
C PHE A 608 -5.25 -3.23 -41.96
N TYR A 609 -4.51 -4.34 -41.93
CA TYR A 609 -5.10 -5.68 -41.94
C TYR A 609 -5.62 -6.13 -40.57
N MET A 610 -5.03 -5.62 -39.49
CA MET A 610 -5.44 -5.96 -38.13
C MET A 610 -6.67 -5.15 -37.69
N SER A 611 -6.67 -3.83 -37.95
CA SER A 611 -7.73 -2.91 -37.52
C SER A 611 -9.17 -3.36 -37.83
N SER A 612 -10.03 -3.26 -36.81
CA SER A 612 -11.44 -3.63 -36.88
C SER A 612 -12.22 -2.84 -37.93
N PHE A 613 -13.31 -3.41 -38.45
CA PHE A 613 -14.23 -2.69 -39.36
C PHE A 613 -14.81 -1.42 -38.74
N ARG A 614 -14.98 -1.39 -37.42
CA ARG A 614 -15.56 -0.27 -36.68
C ARG A 614 -14.60 0.91 -36.60
N ASP A 615 -13.32 0.66 -36.36
CA ASP A 615 -12.29 1.71 -36.30
C ASP A 615 -12.06 2.34 -37.65
N LYS A 616 -12.00 1.52 -38.70
CA LYS A 616 -11.96 1.99 -40.09
C LYS A 616 -13.14 2.92 -40.39
N ARG A 617 -14.35 2.52 -39.97
CA ARG A 617 -15.56 3.31 -40.17
C ARG A 617 -15.55 4.62 -39.37
N SER A 618 -15.05 4.62 -38.13
CA SER A 618 -14.92 5.82 -37.31
C SER A 618 -13.92 6.83 -37.91
N GLU A 619 -12.78 6.36 -38.42
CA GLU A 619 -11.82 7.20 -39.15
C GLU A 619 -12.46 7.83 -40.40
N PHE A 620 -13.21 7.04 -41.19
CA PHE A 620 -13.93 7.56 -42.35
C PHE A 620 -15.03 8.58 -41.98
N GLU A 621 -15.71 8.39 -40.84
CA GLU A 621 -16.74 9.32 -40.35
C GLU A 621 -16.12 10.62 -39.81
N GLN A 622 -15.00 10.56 -39.07
CA GLN A 622 -14.27 11.76 -38.63
C GLN A 622 -13.67 12.53 -39.80
N ALA A 623 -13.14 11.84 -40.81
CA ALA A 623 -12.61 12.48 -42.02
C ALA A 623 -13.70 13.15 -42.88
N ARG A 624 -14.98 12.79 -42.70
CA ARG A 624 -16.13 13.48 -43.32
C ARG A 624 -16.60 14.72 -42.57
N THR A 625 -16.15 14.91 -41.32
CA THR A 625 -16.59 16.00 -40.44
C THR A 625 -15.57 17.15 -40.36
N LYS A 626 -14.36 16.93 -40.88
CA LYS A 626 -13.41 17.98 -41.26
C LYS A 626 -13.59 18.32 -42.73
#